data_AF-K1SSG3-F1
#
_entry.id   AF-K1SSG3-F1
#
_cell.length_a   1.000
_cell.length_b   1.000
_cell.length_c   1.000
_cell.angle_alpha   90.00
_cell.angle_beta   90.00
_cell.angle_gamma   90.00
#
_symmetry.space_group_name_H-M   'P 1'
#
loop_
_entity.id
_entity.type
_entity.pdbx_description
1 polymer ?
#
loop_
_entity_poly.entity_id
_entity_poly.type
_entity_poly.pdbx_seq_one_letter_code
_entity_poly.pdbx_strand_id
1 'polypeptide(L)'
;VQADENGMVMVNGALKNIWEMPLHEIAHDLGLMNFIYYMLIKTGFLPPIIFMGVGALTDFGPMLRNLRLSIFGAAAQLGIFTVLLVAILMGFTPKEAASLGIIGGADGPTAIFTTIKLAPHLLGPIAIAAYSYMALVPVIIPLVVKIWCTKKELSINMKEQEKKYPSSVEIKNLRVLKIVFPIVVTTVVALFVPSAVPLIGMLMFGNLIKEIGSDTSRLFDAASNSIMNAATIFLGLSVGATMTTEA
;
A
#
# COMPACT_ATOMS: atom_id res chain seq x y z
N VAL A 1 -4.26 -24.26 -0.91
CA VAL A 1 -3.77 -24.70 -2.23
C VAL A 1 -3.72 -23.49 -3.13
N GLN A 2 -2.52 -23.08 -3.51
CA GLN A 2 -2.36 -22.01 -4.49
C GLN A 2 -2.60 -22.59 -5.88
N ALA A 3 -3.44 -21.93 -6.66
CA ALA A 3 -3.66 -22.25 -8.05
C ALA A 3 -2.37 -21.99 -8.82
N ASP A 4 -2.10 -22.85 -9.80
CA ASP A 4 -0.99 -22.65 -10.72
C ASP A 4 -1.16 -21.35 -11.54
N GLU A 5 -0.17 -21.04 -12.39
CA GLU A 5 -0.20 -19.84 -13.24
C GLU A 5 -1.44 -19.78 -14.17
N ASN A 6 -2.07 -20.93 -14.45
CA ASN A 6 -3.28 -21.06 -15.26
C ASN A 6 -4.58 -21.01 -14.44
N GLY A 7 -4.48 -20.85 -13.11
CA GLY A 7 -5.64 -20.85 -12.21
C GLY A 7 -6.17 -22.23 -11.88
N MET A 8 -5.43 -23.30 -12.18
CA MET A 8 -5.85 -24.67 -11.93
C MET A 8 -5.50 -25.10 -10.51
N VAL A 9 -6.45 -25.77 -9.85
CA VAL A 9 -6.28 -26.38 -8.53
C VAL A 9 -6.73 -27.83 -8.62
N MET A 10 -5.94 -28.72 -8.03
CA MET A 10 -6.33 -30.10 -7.82
C MET A 10 -7.39 -30.17 -6.72
N VAL A 11 -8.63 -30.43 -7.10
CA VAL A 11 -9.76 -30.62 -6.19
C VAL A 11 -10.27 -32.04 -6.34
N ASN A 12 -10.15 -32.85 -5.27
CA ASN A 12 -10.63 -34.25 -5.24
C ASN A 12 -10.12 -35.11 -6.42
N GLY A 13 -8.87 -34.90 -6.85
CA GLY A 13 -8.24 -35.65 -7.95
C GLY A 13 -8.53 -35.12 -9.37
N ALA A 14 -9.31 -34.05 -9.51
CA ALA A 14 -9.55 -33.37 -10.79
C ALA A 14 -8.93 -31.97 -10.81
N LEU A 15 -8.31 -31.61 -11.94
CA LEU A 15 -7.87 -30.24 -12.23
C LEU A 15 -9.10 -29.37 -12.49
N LYS A 16 -9.41 -28.45 -11.58
CA LYS A 16 -10.48 -27.47 -11.74
C LYS A 16 -9.90 -26.05 -11.84
N ASN A 17 -10.50 -25.21 -12.67
CA ASN A 17 -10.16 -23.80 -12.73
C ASN A 17 -10.83 -23.07 -11.54
N ILE A 18 -10.01 -22.50 -10.66
CA ILE A 18 -10.52 -21.83 -9.45
C ILE A 18 -11.39 -20.60 -9.76
N TRP A 19 -11.20 -19.99 -10.92
CA TRP A 19 -11.94 -18.80 -11.33
C TRP A 19 -13.35 -19.12 -11.84
N GLU A 20 -13.58 -20.36 -12.25
CA GLU A 20 -14.88 -20.86 -12.69
C GLU A 20 -15.67 -21.51 -11.54
N MET A 21 -14.98 -21.82 -10.43
CA MET A 21 -15.62 -22.39 -9.25
C MET A 21 -16.44 -21.33 -8.49
N PRO A 22 -17.71 -21.62 -8.16
CA PRO A 22 -18.48 -20.80 -7.23
C PRO A 22 -17.76 -20.70 -5.88
N LEU A 23 -17.85 -19.52 -5.25
CA LEU A 23 -17.21 -19.27 -3.95
C LEU A 23 -17.62 -20.27 -2.85
N HIS A 24 -18.85 -20.78 -2.88
CA HIS A 24 -19.29 -21.81 -1.92
C HIS A 24 -18.60 -23.16 -2.15
N GLU A 25 -18.26 -23.51 -3.40
CA GLU A 25 -17.51 -24.73 -3.71
C GLU A 25 -16.06 -24.62 -3.27
N ILE A 26 -15.45 -23.42 -3.42
CA ILE A 26 -14.11 -23.15 -2.89
C ILE A 26 -14.11 -23.30 -1.36
N ALA A 27 -15.13 -22.79 -0.67
CA ALA A 27 -15.22 -22.94 0.79
C ALA A 27 -15.40 -24.40 1.22
N HIS A 28 -16.23 -25.17 0.51
CA HIS A 28 -16.52 -26.56 0.83
C HIS A 28 -15.33 -27.49 0.52
N ASP A 29 -14.74 -27.36 -0.67
CA ASP A 29 -13.75 -28.31 -1.18
C ASP A 29 -12.31 -27.94 -0.79
N LEU A 30 -12.01 -26.64 -0.64
CA LEU A 30 -10.66 -26.12 -0.33
C LEU A 30 -10.56 -25.51 1.07
N GLY A 31 -11.68 -25.37 1.77
CA GLY A 31 -11.74 -24.86 3.14
C GLY A 31 -11.73 -23.33 3.24
N LEU A 32 -12.01 -22.85 4.47
CA LEU A 32 -12.21 -21.44 4.78
C LEU A 32 -11.01 -20.55 4.37
N MET A 33 -9.80 -21.04 4.57
CA MET A 33 -8.61 -20.20 4.36
C MET A 33 -8.35 -19.93 2.86
N ASN A 34 -8.60 -20.92 1.99
CA ASN A 34 -8.55 -20.71 0.55
C ASN A 34 -9.71 -19.80 0.10
N PHE A 35 -10.90 -19.97 0.68
CA PHE A 35 -12.02 -19.06 0.42
C PHE A 35 -11.66 -17.60 0.70
N ILE A 36 -11.11 -17.29 1.88
CA ILE A 36 -10.71 -15.92 2.25
C ILE A 36 -9.60 -15.42 1.31
N TYR A 37 -8.60 -16.26 1.00
CA TYR A 37 -7.52 -15.91 0.08
C TYR A 37 -8.02 -15.55 -1.33
N TYR A 38 -8.82 -16.43 -1.96
CA TYR A 38 -9.32 -16.20 -3.32
C TYR A 38 -10.33 -15.06 -3.37
N MET A 39 -11.22 -14.97 -2.38
CA MET A 39 -12.26 -13.92 -2.33
C MET A 39 -11.67 -12.53 -2.08
N LEU A 40 -10.72 -12.41 -1.15
CA LEU A 40 -10.34 -11.12 -0.58
C LEU A 40 -8.95 -10.64 -0.98
N ILE A 41 -8.00 -11.56 -1.15
CA ILE A 41 -6.63 -11.25 -1.57
C ILE A 41 -6.50 -11.35 -3.07
N LYS A 42 -6.81 -12.49 -3.70
CA LYS A 42 -6.51 -12.71 -5.12
C LYS A 42 -7.37 -11.85 -6.06
N THR A 43 -8.56 -11.42 -5.62
CA THR A 43 -9.36 -10.37 -6.29
C THR A 43 -8.76 -8.98 -6.20
N GLY A 44 -7.78 -8.76 -5.32
CA GLY A 44 -7.20 -7.45 -5.04
C GLY A 44 -8.12 -6.53 -4.24
N PHE A 45 -9.10 -7.07 -3.50
CA PHE A 45 -10.09 -6.28 -2.77
C PHE A 45 -9.57 -5.69 -1.45
N LEU A 46 -8.83 -6.47 -0.64
CA LEU A 46 -8.35 -6.01 0.67
C LEU A 46 -7.39 -4.82 0.62
N PRO A 47 -6.36 -4.79 -0.26
CA PRO A 47 -5.41 -3.69 -0.24
C PRO A 47 -6.06 -2.31 -0.46
N PRO A 48 -6.93 -2.10 -1.48
CA PRO A 48 -7.69 -0.85 -1.63
C PRO A 48 -8.51 -0.45 -0.39
N ILE A 49 -9.12 -1.40 0.31
CA ILE A 49 -9.89 -1.12 1.54
C ILE A 49 -8.98 -0.64 2.67
N ILE A 50 -7.79 -1.23 2.81
CA ILE A 50 -6.79 -0.76 3.77
C ILE A 50 -6.29 0.64 3.37
N PHE A 51 -6.08 0.90 2.08
CA PHE A 51 -5.73 2.23 1.57
C PHE A 51 -6.76 3.30 1.92
N MET A 52 -8.04 2.97 1.89
CA MET A 52 -9.09 3.88 2.34
C MET A 52 -8.95 4.23 3.82
N GLY A 53 -8.66 3.27 4.69
CA GLY A 53 -8.37 3.52 6.10
C GLY A 53 -7.13 4.40 6.31
N VAL A 54 -6.03 4.08 5.61
CA VAL A 54 -4.79 4.88 5.63
C VAL A 54 -5.03 6.31 5.15
N GLY A 55 -5.80 6.46 4.06
CA GLY A 55 -6.19 7.75 3.51
C GLY A 55 -7.02 8.59 4.48
N ALA A 56 -7.96 7.95 5.19
CA ALA A 56 -8.71 8.59 6.26
C ALA A 56 -7.79 9.07 7.39
N LEU A 57 -6.78 8.29 7.80
CA LEU A 57 -5.85 8.70 8.85
C LEU A 57 -4.86 9.80 8.40
N THR A 58 -4.55 9.88 7.10
CA THR A 58 -3.52 10.78 6.55
C THR A 58 -3.93 12.25 6.60
N ASP A 59 -3.03 13.14 7.04
CA ASP A 59 -3.20 14.60 6.94
C ASP A 59 -2.29 15.18 5.86
N PHE A 60 -2.88 15.67 4.76
CA PHE A 60 -2.15 16.33 3.68
C PHE A 60 -1.85 17.80 3.97
N GLY A 61 -2.32 18.38 5.07
CA GLY A 61 -2.10 19.79 5.43
C GLY A 61 -0.63 20.23 5.37
N PRO A 62 0.32 19.50 6.01
CA PRO A 62 1.74 19.82 5.94
C PRO A 62 2.31 19.79 4.51
N MET A 63 1.92 18.78 3.72
CA MET A 63 2.37 18.62 2.34
C MET A 63 1.82 19.74 1.43
N LEU A 64 0.54 20.09 1.59
CA LEU A 64 -0.09 21.17 0.84
C LEU A 64 0.50 22.54 1.18
N ARG A 65 0.93 22.74 2.43
CA ARG A 65 1.59 23.98 2.87
C ARG A 65 2.98 24.13 2.24
N ASN A 66 3.71 23.04 2.09
CA ASN A 66 5.02 23.05 1.44
C ASN A 66 5.12 21.90 0.43
N LEU A 67 4.72 22.19 -0.81
CA LEU A 67 4.81 21.26 -1.93
C LEU A 67 6.23 20.76 -2.19
N ARG A 68 7.29 21.46 -1.76
CA ARG A 68 8.67 20.93 -1.87
C ARG A 68 8.85 19.64 -1.08
N LEU A 69 8.02 19.40 -0.05
CA LEU A 69 8.02 18.14 0.69
C LEU A 69 7.63 16.94 -0.19
N SER A 70 6.82 17.14 -1.25
CA SER A 70 6.46 16.05 -2.16
C SER A 70 7.65 15.56 -2.99
N ILE A 71 8.68 16.40 -3.20
CA ILE A 71 9.91 16.02 -3.91
C ILE A 71 10.69 14.97 -3.10
N PHE A 72 10.71 15.07 -1.77
CA PHE A 72 11.30 14.02 -0.93
C PHE A 72 10.52 12.71 -1.07
N GLY A 73 9.20 12.78 -1.24
CA GLY A 73 8.38 11.61 -1.56
C GLY A 73 8.73 10.98 -2.91
N ALA A 74 9.03 11.79 -3.92
CA ALA A 74 9.51 11.30 -5.22
C ALA A 74 10.91 10.67 -5.11
N ALA A 75 11.82 11.28 -4.34
CA ALA A 75 13.16 10.73 -4.08
C ALA A 75 13.10 9.40 -3.31
N ALA A 76 12.13 9.24 -2.39
CA ALA A 76 11.92 7.98 -1.68
C ALA A 76 11.60 6.81 -2.64
N GLN A 77 11.00 7.07 -3.81
CA GLN A 77 10.73 6.04 -4.82
C GLN A 77 12.00 5.49 -5.48
N LEU A 78 13.15 6.16 -5.35
CA LEU A 78 14.44 5.59 -5.80
C LEU A 78 14.77 4.28 -5.08
N GLY A 79 14.26 4.08 -3.87
CA GLY A 79 14.36 2.80 -3.15
C GLY A 79 13.73 1.64 -3.94
N ILE A 80 12.56 1.86 -4.55
CA ILE A 80 11.89 0.85 -5.38
C ILE A 80 12.75 0.45 -6.57
N PHE A 81 13.26 1.45 -7.30
CA PHE A 81 14.10 1.20 -8.47
C PHE A 81 15.42 0.52 -8.09
N THR A 82 16.01 0.87 -6.95
CA THR A 82 17.24 0.22 -6.48
C THR A 82 17.02 -1.26 -6.19
N VAL A 83 15.95 -1.60 -5.45
CA VAL A 83 15.61 -3.00 -5.16
C VAL A 83 15.29 -3.77 -6.44
N LEU A 84 14.56 -3.16 -7.37
CA LEU A 84 14.25 -3.75 -8.67
C LEU A 84 15.53 -4.07 -9.47
N LEU A 85 16.47 -3.13 -9.56
CA LEU A 85 17.73 -3.33 -10.29
C LEU A 85 18.57 -4.43 -9.66
N VAL A 86 18.68 -4.45 -8.32
CA VAL A 86 19.40 -5.51 -7.60
C VAL A 86 18.75 -6.87 -7.83
N ALA A 87 17.42 -6.97 -7.79
CA ALA A 87 16.71 -8.22 -8.03
C ALA A 87 16.94 -8.76 -9.45
N ILE A 88 16.94 -7.88 -10.47
CA ILE A 88 17.26 -8.27 -11.84
C ILE A 88 18.71 -8.79 -11.93
N LEU A 89 19.67 -8.12 -11.29
CA LEU A 89 21.07 -8.55 -11.26
C LEU A 89 21.28 -9.90 -10.54
N MET A 90 20.42 -10.21 -9.57
CA MET A 90 20.41 -11.50 -8.86
C MET A 90 19.74 -12.64 -9.66
N GLY A 91 19.19 -12.35 -10.84
CA GLY A 91 18.63 -13.36 -11.75
C GLY A 91 17.12 -13.56 -11.65
N PHE A 92 16.38 -12.70 -10.92
CA PHE A 92 14.92 -12.76 -10.89
C PHE A 92 14.31 -12.28 -12.22
N THR A 93 13.14 -12.82 -12.57
CA THR A 93 12.42 -12.34 -13.76
C THR A 93 11.97 -10.89 -13.56
N PRO A 94 11.73 -10.11 -14.64
CA PRO A 94 11.27 -8.72 -14.50
C PRO A 94 9.99 -8.57 -13.68
N LYS A 95 9.09 -9.55 -13.70
CA LYS A 95 7.83 -9.54 -12.92
C LYS A 95 8.07 -9.77 -11.43
N GLU A 96 8.95 -10.70 -11.08
CA GLU A 96 9.35 -10.98 -9.71
C GLU A 96 10.16 -9.82 -9.14
N ALA A 97 11.12 -9.30 -9.91
CA ALA A 97 11.91 -8.13 -9.54
C ALA A 97 11.04 -6.87 -9.36
N ALA A 98 10.01 -6.68 -10.18
CA ALA A 98 9.03 -5.61 -9.98
C ALA A 98 8.25 -5.78 -8.68
N SER A 99 7.87 -7.02 -8.31
CA SER A 99 7.16 -7.32 -7.06
C SER A 99 8.04 -7.08 -5.82
N LEU A 100 9.30 -7.53 -5.87
CA LEU A 100 10.32 -7.27 -4.85
C LEU A 100 10.62 -5.78 -4.72
N GLY A 101 10.68 -5.06 -5.85
CA GLY A 101 10.95 -3.63 -5.91
C GLY A 101 10.02 -2.82 -5.01
N ILE A 102 8.72 -3.13 -4.99
CA ILE A 102 7.73 -2.38 -4.22
C ILE A 102 8.00 -2.39 -2.71
N ILE A 103 8.72 -3.39 -2.18
CA ILE A 103 9.16 -3.41 -0.78
C ILE A 103 9.98 -2.15 -0.45
N GLY A 104 10.79 -1.66 -1.40
CA GLY A 104 11.59 -0.45 -1.25
C GLY A 104 10.77 0.82 -1.06
N GLY A 105 9.47 0.80 -1.39
CA GLY A 105 8.53 1.90 -1.15
C GLY A 105 7.99 1.96 0.29
N ALA A 106 8.30 0.95 1.11
CA ALA A 106 7.82 0.80 2.48
C ALA A 106 6.29 0.87 2.63
N ASP A 107 5.56 0.34 1.63
CA ASP A 107 4.10 0.32 1.59
C ASP A 107 3.56 -1.11 1.41
N GLY A 108 3.12 -1.72 2.51
CA GLY A 108 2.77 -3.14 2.59
C GLY A 108 1.55 -3.52 1.75
N PRO A 109 0.42 -2.78 1.86
CA PRO A 109 -0.73 -3.01 1.00
C PRO A 109 -0.43 -2.90 -0.50
N THR A 110 0.40 -1.94 -0.93
CA THR A 110 0.81 -1.84 -2.36
C THR A 110 1.71 -3.01 -2.77
N ALA A 111 2.63 -3.44 -1.92
CA ALA A 111 3.50 -4.60 -2.18
C ALA A 111 2.67 -5.87 -2.37
N ILE A 112 1.68 -6.10 -1.50
CA ILE A 112 0.74 -7.22 -1.61
C ILE A 112 -0.06 -7.12 -2.90
N PHE A 113 -0.69 -5.97 -3.17
CA PHE A 113 -1.52 -5.77 -4.37
C PHE A 113 -0.75 -6.02 -5.68
N THR A 114 0.48 -5.55 -5.75
CA THR A 114 1.32 -5.70 -6.94
C THR A 114 1.79 -7.14 -7.10
N THR A 115 2.19 -7.78 -6.01
CA THR A 115 2.66 -9.18 -6.02
C THR A 115 1.57 -10.15 -6.44
N ILE A 116 0.32 -9.93 -6.01
CA ILE A 116 -0.84 -10.73 -6.45
C ILE A 116 -1.03 -10.69 -7.97
N LYS A 117 -0.64 -9.59 -8.63
CA LYS A 117 -0.80 -9.43 -10.09
C LYS A 117 0.43 -9.88 -10.87
N LEU A 118 1.63 -9.73 -10.31
CA LEU A 118 2.88 -9.93 -11.03
C LEU A 118 3.58 -11.25 -10.70
N ALA A 119 3.60 -11.66 -9.43
CA ALA A 119 4.28 -12.86 -8.95
C ALA A 119 3.55 -13.49 -7.74
N PRO A 120 2.38 -14.12 -7.95
CA PRO A 120 1.54 -14.62 -6.85
C PRO A 120 2.22 -15.65 -5.95
N HIS A 121 3.16 -16.44 -6.50
CA HIS A 121 3.94 -17.44 -5.78
C HIS A 121 4.89 -16.83 -4.74
N LEU A 122 5.36 -15.59 -4.96
CA LEU A 122 6.23 -14.87 -4.04
C LEU A 122 5.46 -14.06 -2.98
N LEU A 123 4.13 -14.13 -2.96
CA LEU A 123 3.29 -13.31 -2.09
C LEU A 123 3.61 -13.49 -0.60
N GLY A 124 3.74 -14.73 -0.15
CA GLY A 124 4.04 -15.04 1.25
C GLY A 124 5.38 -14.43 1.69
N PRO A 125 6.51 -14.80 1.04
CA PRO A 125 7.82 -14.25 1.36
C PRO A 125 7.89 -12.71 1.27
N ILE A 126 7.30 -12.11 0.22
CA ILE A 126 7.31 -10.65 0.03
C ILE A 126 6.51 -9.95 1.13
N ALA A 127 5.34 -10.46 1.50
CA ALA A 127 4.51 -9.83 2.52
C ALA A 127 5.19 -9.86 3.90
N ILE A 128 5.84 -10.96 4.28
CA ILE A 128 6.63 -11.04 5.52
C ILE A 128 7.77 -10.03 5.47
N ALA A 129 8.57 -10.04 4.40
CA ALA A 129 9.70 -9.14 4.26
C ALA A 129 9.25 -7.67 4.35
N ALA A 130 8.14 -7.31 3.71
CA ALA A 130 7.58 -5.96 3.73
C ALA A 130 7.20 -5.52 5.16
N TYR A 131 6.39 -6.30 5.89
CA TYR A 131 5.95 -5.91 7.23
C TYR A 131 7.06 -6.04 8.29
N SER A 132 7.94 -7.04 8.19
CA SER A 132 9.10 -7.17 9.08
C SER A 132 10.07 -6.01 8.90
N TYR A 133 10.34 -5.57 7.66
CA TYR A 133 11.17 -4.40 7.42
C TYR A 133 10.53 -3.11 7.95
N MET A 134 9.21 -2.93 7.77
CA MET A 134 8.49 -1.78 8.33
C MET A 134 8.60 -1.71 9.86
N ALA A 135 8.54 -2.86 10.54
CA ALA A 135 8.75 -2.92 11.99
C ALA A 135 10.19 -2.56 12.41
N LEU A 136 11.17 -2.73 11.52
CA LEU A 136 12.58 -2.38 11.74
C LEU A 136 12.90 -0.91 11.40
N VAL A 137 11.98 -0.16 10.80
CA VAL A 137 12.16 1.27 10.48
C VAL A 137 12.65 2.10 11.69
N PRO A 138 12.12 1.94 12.92
CA PRO A 138 12.62 2.65 14.10
C PRO A 138 14.07 2.34 14.47
N VAL A 139 14.63 1.22 13.99
CA VAL A 139 16.05 0.85 14.18
C VAL A 139 16.89 1.35 13.01
N ILE A 140 16.39 1.20 11.79
CA ILE A 140 17.11 1.53 10.55
C ILE A 140 17.26 3.05 10.39
N ILE A 141 16.19 3.83 10.59
CA ILE A 141 16.24 5.29 10.40
C ILE A 141 17.30 5.95 11.28
N PRO A 142 17.36 5.72 12.62
CA PRO A 142 18.39 6.33 13.45
C PRO A 142 19.81 5.95 13.04
N LEU A 143 20.04 4.72 12.57
CA LEU A 143 21.35 4.26 12.10
C LEU A 143 21.77 5.01 10.83
N VAL A 144 20.88 5.12 9.84
CA VAL A 144 21.14 5.85 8.59
C VAL A 144 21.39 7.33 8.87
N VAL A 145 20.54 7.94 9.72
CA VAL A 145 20.69 9.35 10.12
C VAL A 145 22.02 9.61 10.82
N LYS A 146 22.48 8.69 11.68
CA LYS A 146 23.77 8.83 12.37
C LYS A 146 24.97 8.77 11.40
N ILE A 147 24.85 8.05 10.29
CA ILE A 147 25.92 7.89 9.29
C ILE A 147 25.96 9.09 8.34
N TRP A 148 24.80 9.57 7.89
CA TRP A 148 24.71 10.54 6.80
C TRP A 148 24.45 11.99 7.25
N CYS A 149 23.86 12.20 8.43
CA CYS A 149 23.49 13.55 8.89
C CYS A 149 24.44 14.04 9.97
N THR A 150 24.78 15.33 9.88
CA THR A 150 25.58 16.02 10.88
C THR A 150 24.72 16.58 12.01
N LYS A 151 25.32 16.82 13.19
CA LYS A 151 24.63 17.49 14.32
C LYS A 151 24.08 18.87 13.96
N LYS A 152 24.75 19.59 13.04
CA LYS A 152 24.30 20.91 12.57
C LYS A 152 23.00 20.82 11.78
N GLU A 153 22.88 19.84 10.87
CA GLU A 153 21.67 19.61 10.08
C GLU A 153 20.50 19.14 10.95
N LEU A 154 20.76 18.24 11.91
CA LEU A 154 19.73 17.75 12.83
C LEU A 154 19.22 18.81 13.82
N SER A 155 19.99 19.88 14.04
CA SER A 155 19.60 20.99 14.93
C SER A 155 18.83 22.11 14.22
N ILE A 156 18.49 21.94 12.93
CA ILE A 156 17.75 22.96 12.18
C ILE A 156 16.31 23.08 12.70
N ASN A 157 15.96 24.26 13.20
CA ASN A 157 14.59 24.55 13.63
C ASN A 157 13.71 24.87 12.42
N MET A 158 12.86 23.92 12.02
CA MET A 158 11.97 24.07 10.86
C MET A 158 11.01 25.26 11.00
N LYS A 159 10.51 25.56 12.21
CA LYS A 159 9.57 26.68 12.44
C LYS A 159 10.23 28.04 12.26
N GLU A 160 11.50 28.17 12.64
CA GLU A 160 12.27 29.40 12.42
C GLU A 160 12.67 29.58 10.97
N GLN A 161 13.02 28.49 10.28
CA GLN A 161 13.32 28.52 8.85
C GLN A 161 12.09 28.89 8.02
N GLU A 162 10.91 28.36 8.36
CA GLU A 162 9.64 28.71 7.71
C GLU A 162 9.27 30.19 7.92
N LYS A 163 9.59 30.77 9.08
CA LYS A 163 9.45 32.23 9.33
C LYS A 163 10.44 33.08 8.54
N LYS A 164 11.68 32.61 8.35
CA LYS A 164 12.73 33.33 7.61
C LYS A 164 12.54 33.25 6.09
N TYR A 165 11.97 32.15 5.60
CA TYR A 165 11.68 31.92 4.18
C TYR A 165 10.19 31.59 4.01
N PRO A 166 9.30 32.57 4.18
CA PRO A 166 7.87 32.34 4.01
C PRO A 166 7.59 31.84 2.60
N SER A 167 6.70 30.86 2.48
CA SER A 167 6.23 30.40 1.19
C SER A 167 5.55 31.56 0.45
N SER A 168 5.96 31.79 -0.79
CA SER A 168 5.42 32.84 -1.66
C SER A 168 3.95 32.64 -2.06
N VAL A 169 3.37 31.49 -1.68
CA VAL A 169 1.99 31.11 -2.00
C VAL A 169 1.16 31.15 -0.72
N GLU A 170 0.41 32.24 -0.52
CA GLU A 170 -0.60 32.30 0.54
C GLU A 170 -1.79 31.41 0.19
N ILE A 171 -1.98 30.33 0.94
CA ILE A 171 -3.16 29.48 0.80
C ILE A 171 -4.33 30.18 1.52
N LYS A 172 -5.10 30.98 0.76
CA LYS A 172 -6.26 31.71 1.28
C LYS A 172 -7.32 30.81 1.93
N ASN A 173 -7.53 29.60 1.40
CA ASN A 173 -8.54 28.65 1.88
C ASN A 173 -8.01 27.21 1.94
N LEU A 174 -7.29 26.88 3.01
CA LEU A 174 -6.69 25.54 3.20
C LEU A 174 -7.75 24.42 3.25
N ARG A 175 -8.94 24.70 3.79
CA ARG A 175 -10.04 23.73 3.86
C ARG A 175 -10.56 23.32 2.48
N VAL A 176 -10.79 24.29 1.59
CA VAL A 176 -11.24 24.02 0.22
C VAL A 176 -10.15 23.25 -0.55
N LEU A 177 -8.89 23.67 -0.40
CA LEU A 177 -7.77 22.97 -1.04
C LEU A 177 -7.67 21.50 -0.61
N LYS A 178 -7.86 21.22 0.68
CA LYS A 178 -7.87 19.86 1.23
C LYS A 178 -9.01 18.99 0.70
N ILE A 179 -10.17 19.57 0.37
CA ILE A 179 -11.31 18.84 -0.22
C ILE A 179 -11.13 18.63 -1.72
N VAL A 180 -10.63 19.64 -2.43
CA VAL A 180 -10.41 19.58 -3.88
C VAL A 180 -9.22 18.70 -4.23
N PHE A 181 -8.20 18.65 -3.37
CA PHE A 181 -6.96 17.89 -3.61
C PHE A 181 -7.21 16.40 -3.92
N PRO A 182 -7.96 15.63 -3.09
CA PRO A 182 -8.26 14.24 -3.39
C PRO A 182 -8.93 14.04 -4.74
N ILE A 183 -9.90 14.90 -5.08
CA ILE A 183 -10.67 14.81 -6.32
C ILE A 183 -9.78 15.04 -7.54
N VAL A 184 -8.94 16.08 -7.49
CA VAL A 184 -8.01 16.41 -8.58
C VAL A 184 -6.96 15.31 -8.74
N VAL A 185 -6.36 14.83 -7.65
CA VAL A 185 -5.35 13.76 -7.70
C VAL A 185 -5.94 12.48 -8.27
N THR A 186 -7.13 12.06 -7.82
CA THR A 186 -7.80 10.87 -8.37
C THR A 186 -8.10 11.04 -9.85
N THR A 187 -8.55 12.22 -10.28
CA THR A 187 -8.84 12.48 -11.71
C THR A 187 -7.58 12.43 -12.56
N VAL A 188 -6.49 13.06 -12.09
CA VAL A 188 -5.20 13.04 -12.79
C VAL A 188 -4.67 11.59 -12.88
N VAL A 189 -4.69 10.84 -11.79
CA VAL A 189 -4.26 9.44 -11.80
C VAL A 189 -5.13 8.59 -12.71
N ALA A 190 -6.44 8.82 -12.74
CA ALA A 190 -7.34 8.10 -13.64
C ALA A 190 -7.05 8.35 -15.12
N LEU A 191 -6.56 9.53 -15.48
CA LEU A 191 -6.20 9.87 -16.85
C LEU A 191 -4.82 9.36 -17.25
N PHE A 192 -3.82 9.46 -16.36
CA PHE A 192 -2.42 9.11 -16.69
C PHE A 192 -2.05 7.67 -16.37
N VAL A 193 -2.54 7.12 -15.25
CA VAL A 193 -2.17 5.78 -14.76
C VAL A 193 -3.42 5.04 -14.22
N PRO A 194 -4.31 4.55 -15.12
CA PRO A 194 -5.56 3.90 -14.72
C PRO A 194 -5.35 2.68 -13.81
N SER A 195 -4.22 1.97 -13.96
CA SER A 195 -3.88 0.79 -13.16
C SER A 195 -3.65 1.09 -11.67
N ALA A 196 -3.32 2.34 -11.32
CA ALA A 196 -3.11 2.78 -9.94
C ALA A 196 -4.39 3.32 -9.28
N VAL A 197 -5.47 3.52 -10.05
CA VAL A 197 -6.74 4.08 -9.56
C VAL A 197 -7.34 3.29 -8.41
N PRO A 198 -7.35 1.95 -8.39
CA PRO A 198 -7.92 1.21 -7.25
C PRO A 198 -7.23 1.54 -5.91
N LEU A 199 -5.92 1.80 -5.92
CA LEU A 199 -5.17 2.12 -4.70
C LEU A 199 -5.27 3.62 -4.36
N ILE A 200 -4.87 4.48 -5.29
CA ILE A 200 -4.84 5.93 -5.05
C ILE A 200 -6.26 6.48 -4.91
N GLY A 201 -7.21 5.98 -5.71
CA GLY A 201 -8.61 6.38 -5.62
C GLY A 201 -9.21 6.07 -4.25
N MET A 202 -8.97 4.89 -3.70
CA MET A 202 -9.45 4.54 -2.35
C MET A 202 -8.72 5.32 -1.25
N LEU A 203 -7.42 5.56 -1.40
CA LEU A 203 -6.67 6.43 -0.47
C LEU A 203 -7.24 7.85 -0.47
N MET A 204 -7.45 8.44 -1.65
CA MET A 204 -8.01 9.78 -1.79
C MET A 204 -9.47 9.84 -1.33
N PHE A 205 -10.26 8.79 -1.56
CA PHE A 205 -11.62 8.70 -1.05
C PHE A 205 -11.66 8.69 0.48
N GLY A 206 -10.80 7.89 1.12
CA GLY A 206 -10.64 7.92 2.58
C GLY A 206 -10.26 9.31 3.08
N ASN A 207 -9.36 9.98 2.39
CA ASN A 207 -8.97 11.35 2.74
C ASN A 207 -10.11 12.36 2.57
N LEU A 208 -10.90 12.23 1.50
CA LEU A 208 -12.06 13.08 1.26
C LEU A 208 -13.11 12.91 2.37
N ILE A 209 -13.37 11.68 2.82
CA ILE A 209 -14.25 11.40 3.97
C ILE A 209 -13.78 12.16 5.22
N LYS A 210 -12.47 12.22 5.48
CA LYS A 210 -11.92 13.01 6.60
C LYS A 210 -12.09 14.51 6.41
N GLU A 211 -11.78 15.04 5.22
CA GLU A 211 -11.72 16.47 4.97
C GLU A 211 -13.11 17.12 4.79
N ILE A 212 -14.15 16.34 4.47
CA ILE A 212 -15.56 16.78 4.53
C ILE A 212 -15.97 17.07 5.99
N GLY A 213 -15.40 16.36 6.96
CA GLY A 213 -15.53 16.69 8.39
C GLY A 213 -16.75 16.07 9.08
N SER A 214 -17.54 16.89 9.77
CA SER A 214 -18.59 16.43 10.69
C SER A 214 -19.70 15.61 10.00
N ASP A 215 -20.01 15.94 8.75
CA ASP A 215 -21.09 15.32 7.98
C ASP A 215 -20.82 13.84 7.67
N THR A 216 -19.55 13.46 7.65
CA THR A 216 -19.05 12.12 7.35
C THR A 216 -18.36 11.45 8.53
N SER A 217 -18.48 12.01 9.74
CA SER A 217 -17.82 11.53 10.96
C SER A 217 -18.03 10.03 11.23
N ARG A 218 -19.26 9.53 11.04
CA ARG A 218 -19.57 8.09 11.17
C ARG A 218 -18.85 7.22 10.14
N LEU A 219 -18.74 7.69 8.90
CA LEU A 219 -18.03 6.98 7.83
C LEU A 219 -16.52 7.00 8.08
N PHE A 220 -16.00 8.14 8.56
CA PHE A 220 -14.61 8.29 8.95
C PHE A 220 -14.23 7.30 10.06
N ASP A 221 -15.01 7.23 11.13
CA ASP A 221 -14.75 6.31 12.25
C ASP A 221 -14.82 4.85 11.80
N ALA A 222 -15.80 4.50 10.96
CA ALA A 222 -15.92 3.15 10.41
C ALA A 222 -14.71 2.79 9.51
N ALA A 223 -14.31 3.69 8.60
CA ALA A 223 -13.23 3.47 7.66
C ALA A 223 -11.85 3.39 8.35
N SER A 224 -11.58 4.29 9.29
CA SER A 224 -10.29 4.37 10.00
C SER A 224 -10.12 3.32 11.10
N ASN A 225 -11.21 2.80 11.66
CA ASN A 225 -11.15 1.80 12.74
C ASN A 225 -11.73 0.45 12.28
N SER A 226 -13.05 0.27 12.40
CA SER A 226 -13.67 -1.05 12.31
C SER A 226 -13.41 -1.77 10.99
N ILE A 227 -13.54 -1.08 9.86
CA ILE A 227 -13.33 -1.65 8.52
C ILE A 227 -11.85 -1.94 8.30
N MET A 228 -10.96 -0.99 8.64
CA MET A 228 -9.51 -1.19 8.49
C MET A 228 -9.00 -2.34 9.37
N ASN A 229 -9.47 -2.43 10.62
CA ASN A 229 -9.10 -3.49 11.54
C ASN A 229 -9.62 -4.86 11.06
N ALA A 230 -10.87 -4.94 10.60
CA ALA A 230 -11.41 -6.16 10.02
C ALA A 230 -10.62 -6.59 8.76
N ALA A 231 -10.34 -5.66 7.85
CA ALA A 231 -9.55 -5.92 6.66
C ALA A 231 -8.13 -6.39 7.01
N THR A 232 -7.52 -5.82 8.04
CA THR A 232 -6.18 -6.21 8.52
C THR A 232 -6.17 -7.62 9.09
N ILE A 233 -7.20 -8.01 9.86
CA ILE A 233 -7.33 -9.38 10.38
C ILE A 233 -7.42 -10.39 9.24
N PHE A 234 -8.30 -10.14 8.26
CA PHE A 234 -8.45 -11.03 7.11
C PHE A 234 -7.20 -11.07 6.24
N LEU A 235 -6.51 -9.94 6.05
CA LEU A 235 -5.25 -9.88 5.35
C LEU A 235 -4.18 -10.71 6.07
N GLY A 236 -4.02 -10.53 7.37
CA GLY A 236 -3.03 -11.26 8.17
C GLY A 236 -3.25 -12.77 8.13
N LEU A 237 -4.48 -13.22 8.30
CA LEU A 237 -4.84 -14.64 8.20
C LEU A 237 -4.57 -15.20 6.80
N SER A 238 -4.97 -14.48 5.76
CA SER A 238 -4.84 -14.94 4.38
C SER A 238 -3.39 -14.95 3.91
N VAL A 239 -2.59 -13.95 4.28
CA VAL A 239 -1.15 -13.92 3.99
C VAL A 239 -0.45 -15.05 4.75
N GLY A 240 -0.75 -15.24 6.03
CA GLY A 240 -0.21 -16.36 6.81
C GLY A 240 -0.54 -17.72 6.18
N ALA A 241 -1.72 -17.86 5.59
CA ALA A 241 -2.11 -19.08 4.87
C ALA A 241 -1.32 -19.37 3.60
N THR A 242 -0.71 -18.34 2.99
CA THR A 242 0.15 -18.50 1.82
C THR A 242 1.55 -19.00 2.18
N MET A 243 1.88 -19.11 3.47
CA MET A 243 3.15 -19.61 3.99
C MET A 243 3.12 -21.13 4.14
N THR A 244 3.14 -21.84 3.02
CA THR A 244 3.29 -23.30 3.01
C THR A 244 4.78 -23.67 3.07
N THR A 245 5.11 -24.87 3.56
CA THR A 245 6.50 -25.34 3.71
C THR A 245 7.32 -25.39 2.40
N GLU A 246 6.64 -25.35 1.25
CA GLU A 246 7.23 -25.35 -0.09
C GLU A 246 7.49 -23.94 -0.66
N ALA A 247 7.01 -22.89 0.02
CA ALA A 247 7.10 -21.49 -0.39
C ALA A 247 8.09 -20.70 0.49
#